data_AF-A0A651HCI0-F1
#
_entry.id   AF-A0A651HCI0-F1
#
_cell.length_a   1.000
_cell.length_b   1.000
_cell.length_c   1.000
_cell.angle_alpha   90.00
_cell.angle_beta   90.00
_cell.angle_gamma   90.00
#
_symmetry.space_group_name_H-M   'P 1'
#
loop_
_entity.id
_entity.type
_entity.pdbx_description
1 polymer ?
#
loop_
_entity_poly.entity_id
_entity_poly.type
_entity_poly.pdbx_seq_one_letter_code
_entity_poly.pdbx_strand_id
1 'polypeptide(L)'
;MHDSSWRLREELRRPDVTFLDVPMAALCREHLEGDRERILMKNIVYVGALGALLELDLEVVRGLLEETFARKKALLESNFLALELGYDHVKAHLPSPLPIRPRAMDATPDATRDPHPPHPAGRPPERGLRLPWRYEAHRPLSRRSR
;
A
#
# COMPACT_ATOMS: atom_id res chain seq x y z
N MET A 1 7.21 -9.57 7.35
CA MET A 1 8.17 -9.50 6.23
C MET A 1 9.01 -8.25 6.37
N HIS A 2 10.32 -8.32 6.19
CA HIS A 2 11.20 -7.15 6.22
C HIS A 2 12.25 -7.22 5.12
N ASP A 3 12.90 -6.08 4.87
CA ASP A 3 14.06 -6.03 3.99
C ASP A 3 15.27 -6.67 4.67
N SER A 4 15.72 -7.83 4.19
CA SER A 4 16.88 -8.56 4.74
C SER A 4 18.21 -8.17 4.12
N SER A 5 18.23 -7.16 3.23
CA SER A 5 19.47 -6.56 2.71
C SER A 5 20.34 -5.96 3.80
N TRP A 6 19.72 -5.64 4.94
CA TRP A 6 20.40 -5.27 6.17
C TRP A 6 20.00 -6.25 7.27
N ARG A 7 21.00 -6.68 8.05
CA ARG A 7 20.77 -7.60 9.16
C ARG A 7 19.89 -6.92 10.21
N LEU A 8 18.77 -7.56 10.55
CA LEU A 8 17.96 -7.17 11.70
C LEU A 8 18.78 -7.38 12.98
N ARG A 9 18.81 -6.36 13.85
CA ARG A 9 19.48 -6.44 15.15
C ARG A 9 18.87 -7.56 15.99
N GLU A 10 19.71 -8.32 16.70
CA GLU A 10 19.26 -9.50 17.45
C GLU A 10 18.27 -9.12 18.56
N GLU A 11 18.48 -7.97 19.20
CA GLU A 11 17.58 -7.44 20.23
C GLU A 11 16.14 -7.16 19.73
N LEU A 12 15.94 -7.02 18.41
CA LEU A 12 14.63 -6.84 17.80
C LEU A 12 13.97 -8.17 17.41
N ARG A 13 14.72 -9.28 17.48
CA ARG A 13 14.16 -10.61 17.23
C ARG A 13 13.28 -11.02 18.39
N ARG A 14 12.18 -11.65 18.02
CA ARG A 14 11.15 -12.10 18.94
C ARG A 14 10.86 -13.57 18.64
N PRO A 15 10.90 -14.45 19.65
CA PRO A 15 10.67 -15.88 19.44
C PRO A 15 9.23 -16.19 19.02
N ASP A 16 8.29 -15.28 19.30
CA ASP A 16 6.86 -15.42 18.97
C ASP A 16 6.48 -14.81 17.61
N VAL A 17 7.46 -14.31 16.84
CA VAL A 17 7.22 -13.67 15.54
C VAL A 17 7.93 -14.46 14.44
N THR A 18 7.19 -14.81 13.39
CA THR A 18 7.80 -15.36 12.15
C THR A 18 8.34 -14.22 11.29
N PHE A 19 9.65 -14.14 11.18
CA PHE A 19 10.31 -13.20 10.27
C PHE A 19 10.38 -13.80 8.86
N LEU A 20 9.97 -13.02 7.87
CA LEU A 20 10.04 -13.37 6.45
C LEU A 20 11.06 -12.43 5.81
N ASP A 21 12.20 -13.00 5.44
CA ASP A 21 13.37 -12.27 4.97
C ASP A 21 13.30 -12.15 3.45
N VAL A 22 13.20 -10.93 2.94
CA VAL A 22 13.24 -10.63 1.50
C VAL A 22 14.26 -9.52 1.28
N PRO A 23 15.33 -9.70 0.50
CA PRO A 23 16.42 -8.73 0.37
C PRO A 23 16.05 -7.65 -0.65
N MET A 24 14.99 -6.89 -0.38
CA MET A 24 14.35 -5.97 -1.34
C MET A 24 15.31 -4.92 -1.90
N ALA A 25 16.11 -4.27 -1.03
CA ALA A 25 17.09 -3.30 -1.51
C ALA A 25 18.23 -3.95 -2.32
N ALA A 26 18.63 -5.20 -2.02
CA ALA A 26 19.62 -5.93 -2.81
C ALA A 26 19.06 -6.27 -4.19
N LEU A 27 17.83 -6.79 -4.27
CA LEU A 27 17.14 -7.06 -5.54
C LEU A 27 17.06 -5.81 -6.39
N CYS A 28 16.64 -4.68 -5.81
CA CYS A 28 16.67 -3.39 -6.50
C CYS A 28 18.07 -2.99 -6.94
N ARG A 29 19.11 -3.20 -6.11
CA ARG A 29 20.53 -2.88 -6.42
C ARG A 29 21.11 -3.69 -7.56
N GLU A 30 20.65 -4.92 -7.75
CA GLU A 30 21.17 -5.84 -8.77
C GLU A 30 20.51 -5.62 -10.13
N HIS A 31 19.26 -5.15 -10.17
CA HIS A 31 18.44 -5.19 -11.40
C HIS A 31 18.02 -3.82 -11.94
N LEU A 32 18.06 -2.76 -11.13
CA LEU A 32 17.67 -1.41 -11.54
C LEU A 32 18.89 -0.52 -11.75
N GLU A 33 18.69 0.71 -12.22
CA GLU A 33 19.74 1.71 -12.33
C GLU A 33 19.35 2.99 -11.60
N GLY A 34 20.34 3.72 -11.08
CA GLY A 34 20.11 5.00 -10.40
C GLY A 34 19.53 4.90 -8.98
N ASP A 35 20.09 5.71 -8.07
CA ASP A 35 19.77 5.63 -6.64
C ASP A 35 18.31 5.92 -6.33
N ARG A 36 17.74 6.93 -7.00
CA ARG A 36 16.34 7.33 -6.77
C ARG A 36 15.38 6.22 -7.17
N GLU A 37 15.63 5.55 -8.29
CA GLU A 37 14.78 4.47 -8.78
C GLU A 37 14.84 3.26 -7.83
N ARG A 38 16.04 2.85 -7.40
CA ARG A 38 16.22 1.77 -6.42
C ARG A 38 15.46 2.04 -5.11
N ILE A 39 15.47 3.28 -4.63
CA ILE A 39 14.73 3.69 -3.43
C ILE A 39 13.22 3.55 -3.64
N LEU A 40 12.71 4.01 -4.78
CA LEU A 40 11.27 4.01 -5.07
C LEU A 40 10.74 2.60 -5.32
N MET A 41 11.47 1.78 -6.07
CA MET A 41 11.01 0.44 -6.49
C MET A 41 10.97 -0.58 -5.36
N LYS A 42 11.64 -0.32 -4.24
CA LYS A 42 11.60 -1.20 -3.06
C LYS A 42 10.17 -1.47 -2.57
N ASN A 43 9.30 -0.45 -2.64
CA ASN A 43 7.89 -0.59 -2.27
C ASN A 43 7.14 -1.55 -3.20
N ILE A 44 7.57 -1.66 -4.45
CA ILE A 44 6.93 -2.52 -5.45
C ILE A 44 7.47 -3.95 -5.36
N VAL A 45 8.76 -4.13 -5.06
CA VAL A 45 9.32 -5.44 -4.66
C VAL A 45 8.57 -6.00 -3.45
N TYR A 46 8.28 -5.15 -2.46
CA TYR A 46 7.43 -5.52 -1.33
C TYR A 46 6.03 -6.01 -1.77
N VAL A 47 5.36 -5.31 -2.69
CA VAL A 47 4.04 -5.72 -3.20
C VAL A 47 4.14 -7.05 -3.97
N GLY A 48 5.17 -7.24 -4.78
CA GLY A 48 5.42 -8.50 -5.49
C GLY A 48 5.58 -9.68 -4.54
N ALA A 49 6.37 -9.48 -3.49
CA ALA A 49 6.57 -10.47 -2.44
C ALA A 49 5.26 -10.81 -1.71
N LEU A 50 4.42 -9.80 -1.41
CA LEU A 50 3.07 -10.05 -0.88
C LEU A 50 2.20 -10.82 -1.87
N GLY A 51 2.33 -10.55 -3.17
CA GLY A 51 1.60 -11.27 -4.22
C GLY A 51 1.84 -12.77 -4.17
N ALA A 52 3.10 -13.17 -3.98
CA ALA A 52 3.45 -14.58 -3.81
C ALA A 52 3.02 -15.13 -2.44
N LEU A 53 3.17 -14.37 -1.36
CA LEU A 53 2.82 -14.85 -0.01
C LEU A 53 1.32 -15.02 0.20
N LEU A 54 0.50 -14.17 -0.44
CA LEU A 54 -0.93 -14.07 -0.21
C LEU A 54 -1.77 -14.58 -1.38
N GLU A 55 -1.16 -15.07 -2.47
CA GLU A 55 -1.84 -15.37 -3.74
C GLU A 55 -2.68 -14.19 -4.24
N LEU A 56 -2.06 -13.01 -4.33
CA LEU A 56 -2.71 -11.90 -5.02
C LEU A 56 -2.70 -12.16 -6.53
N ASP A 57 -3.76 -11.71 -7.20
CA ASP A 57 -3.79 -11.66 -8.65
C ASP A 57 -2.83 -10.56 -9.13
N LEU A 58 -1.71 -10.98 -9.72
CA LEU A 58 -0.70 -10.06 -10.22
C LEU A 58 -1.20 -9.25 -11.42
N GLU A 59 -2.16 -9.74 -12.19
CA GLU A 59 -2.70 -9.01 -13.33
C GLU A 59 -3.51 -7.80 -12.87
N VAL A 60 -4.22 -7.93 -11.74
CA VAL A 60 -4.88 -6.79 -11.09
C VAL A 60 -3.84 -5.74 -10.65
N VAL A 61 -2.74 -6.17 -10.04
CA VAL A 61 -1.68 -5.25 -9.61
C VAL A 61 -1.01 -4.59 -10.82
N ARG A 62 -0.73 -5.34 -11.89
CA ARG A 62 -0.18 -4.79 -13.13
C ARG A 62 -1.11 -3.75 -13.74
N GLY A 63 -2.41 -4.05 -13.84
CA GLY A 63 -3.40 -3.09 -14.33
C GLY A 63 -3.40 -1.78 -13.55
N LEU A 64 -3.33 -1.85 -12.21
CA LEU A 64 -3.23 -0.65 -11.37
C LEU A 64 -1.94 0.16 -11.63
N LEU A 65 -0.82 -0.52 -11.87
CA LEU A 65 0.44 0.14 -12.21
C LEU A 65 0.36 0.80 -13.59
N GLU A 66 -0.26 0.14 -14.57
CA GLU A 66 -0.50 0.70 -15.90
C GLU A 66 -1.33 1.97 -15.82
N GLU A 67 -2.47 1.93 -15.13
CA GLU A 67 -3.33 3.09 -14.94
C GLU A 67 -2.61 4.25 -14.27
N THR A 68 -1.82 3.96 -13.23
CA THR A 68 -1.10 4.97 -12.44
C THR A 68 0.07 5.59 -13.21
N PHE A 69 0.80 4.79 -14.01
CA PHE A 69 2.07 5.19 -14.62
C PHE A 69 2.08 5.18 -16.16
N ALA A 70 0.93 5.05 -16.83
CA ALA A 70 0.81 4.97 -18.29
C ALA A 70 1.61 6.04 -19.07
N ARG A 71 1.71 7.26 -18.52
CA ARG A 71 2.43 8.38 -19.15
C ARG A 71 3.94 8.39 -18.90
N LYS A 72 4.44 7.48 -18.06
CA LYS A 72 5.84 7.41 -17.62
C LYS A 72 6.38 6.02 -17.91
N LYS A 73 6.56 5.70 -19.19
CA LYS A 73 6.92 4.36 -19.68
C LYS A 73 8.10 3.71 -18.94
N ALA A 74 9.22 4.42 -18.81
CA ALA A 74 10.39 3.90 -18.09
C ALA A 74 10.06 3.55 -16.63
N LEU A 75 9.29 4.41 -15.94
CA LEU A 75 8.90 4.14 -14.55
C LEU A 75 7.93 2.96 -14.45
N LEU A 76 7.02 2.81 -15.42
CA LEU A 76 6.12 1.65 -15.48
C LEU A 76 6.91 0.35 -15.65
N GLU A 77 7.90 0.33 -16.55
CA GLU A 77 8.78 -0.81 -16.76
C GLU A 77 9.55 -1.17 -15.48
N SER A 78 10.10 -0.18 -14.78
CA SER A 78 10.76 -0.39 -13.48
C SER A 78 9.82 -0.97 -12.42
N ASN A 79 8.55 -0.52 -12.38
CA ASN A 79 7.55 -1.05 -11.46
C ASN A 79 7.24 -2.52 -11.76
N PHE A 80 7.07 -2.89 -13.03
CA PHE A 80 6.83 -4.28 -13.42
C PHE A 80 7.99 -5.20 -13.07
N LEU A 81 9.22 -4.79 -13.40
CA LEU A 81 10.40 -5.55 -13.03
C LEU A 81 10.51 -5.71 -11.51
N ALA A 82 10.29 -4.64 -10.74
CA ALA A 82 10.29 -4.70 -9.29
C ALA A 82 9.23 -5.64 -8.72
N LEU A 83 8.02 -5.65 -9.31
CA LEU A 83 6.94 -6.55 -8.92
C LEU A 83 7.34 -8.01 -9.11
N GLU A 84 7.92 -8.34 -10.26
CA GLU A 84 8.42 -9.69 -10.59
C GLU A 84 9.54 -10.12 -9.65
N LEU A 85 10.54 -9.27 -9.40
CA LEU A 85 11.66 -9.57 -8.50
C LEU A 85 11.19 -9.96 -7.10
N GLY A 86 10.18 -9.25 -6.57
CA GLY A 86 9.60 -9.58 -5.27
C GLY A 86 8.87 -10.91 -5.27
N TYR A 87 8.04 -11.13 -6.29
CA TYR A 87 7.24 -12.34 -6.43
C TYR A 87 8.13 -13.58 -6.56
N ASP A 88 9.06 -13.56 -7.51
CA ASP A 88 9.95 -14.68 -7.82
C ASP A 88 10.86 -15.02 -6.65
N HIS A 89 11.39 -14.00 -5.96
CA HIS A 89 12.23 -14.23 -4.79
C HIS A 89 11.48 -15.02 -3.72
N VAL A 90 10.23 -14.66 -3.42
CA VAL A 90 9.42 -15.40 -2.43
C VAL A 90 9.14 -16.82 -2.91
N LYS A 91 8.73 -17.00 -4.17
CA LYS A 91 8.43 -18.34 -4.72
C LYS A 91 9.63 -19.28 -4.66
N ALA A 92 10.84 -18.74 -4.80
CA ALA A 92 12.07 -19.51 -4.77
C ALA A 92 12.61 -19.79 -3.36
N HIS A 93 12.44 -18.87 -2.40
CA HIS A 93 13.19 -18.90 -1.13
C HIS A 93 12.34 -19.05 0.14
N LEU A 94 11.03 -18.78 0.07
CA LEU A 94 10.17 -18.76 1.25
C LEU A 94 9.05 -19.80 1.16
N PRO A 95 8.54 -20.27 2.31
CA PRO A 95 7.31 -21.04 2.34
C PRO A 95 6.15 -20.15 1.87
N SER A 96 5.78 -20.34 0.61
CA SER A 96 4.68 -19.65 -0.05
C SER A 96 3.77 -20.68 -0.73
N PRO A 97 2.45 -20.48 -0.65
CA PRO A 97 1.79 -19.29 -0.11
C PRO A 97 1.32 -19.51 1.34
N LEU A 98 1.16 -18.45 2.14
CA LEU A 98 0.84 -18.52 3.59
C LEU A 98 -0.54 -19.14 3.89
N PRO A 99 -0.93 -19.52 5.11
CA PRO A 99 -2.29 -20.04 5.34
C PRO A 99 -3.42 -19.02 5.14
N ILE A 100 -3.09 -17.72 5.15
CA ILE A 100 -4.06 -16.63 4.97
C ILE A 100 -4.17 -16.22 3.50
N ARG A 101 -5.43 -16.02 3.05
CA ARG A 101 -5.75 -15.61 1.68
C ARG A 101 -6.74 -14.46 1.67
N PRO A 102 -6.46 -13.39 0.92
CA PRO A 102 -7.45 -12.39 0.63
C PRO A 102 -8.51 -12.97 -0.32
N ARG A 103 -9.71 -12.39 -0.26
CA ARG A 103 -10.75 -12.64 -1.25
C ARG A 103 -11.11 -11.31 -1.89
N ALA A 104 -11.40 -11.35 -3.19
CA ALA A 104 -11.99 -10.22 -3.87
C ALA A 104 -13.31 -9.84 -3.18
N MET A 105 -13.47 -8.56 -2.87
CA MET A 105 -14.66 -8.00 -2.23
C MET A 105 -14.90 -6.62 -2.82
N ASP A 106 -16.15 -6.32 -3.16
CA ASP A 106 -16.58 -5.01 -3.68
C ASP A 106 -17.59 -4.37 -2.71
N ALA A 107 -17.26 -4.42 -1.41
CA ALA A 107 -18.14 -3.98 -0.33
C ALA A 107 -17.95 -2.50 0.03
N THR A 108 -17.04 -1.79 -0.64
CA THR A 108 -16.75 -0.39 -0.39
C THR A 108 -16.52 0.29 -1.75
N PRO A 109 -17.56 0.84 -2.38
CA PRO A 109 -17.41 1.67 -3.56
C PRO A 109 -16.38 2.76 -3.28
N ASP A 110 -15.57 3.11 -4.28
CA ASP A 110 -14.50 4.10 -4.15
C ASP A 110 -15.05 5.46 -3.64
N ALA A 111 -15.02 5.62 -2.32
CA ALA A 111 -15.49 6.81 -1.63
C ALA A 111 -14.45 7.95 -1.69
N THR A 112 -13.29 7.73 -2.33
CA THR A 112 -12.24 8.77 -2.44
C THR A 112 -12.51 9.80 -3.53
N ARG A 113 -13.65 9.72 -4.20
CA ARG A 113 -14.15 10.76 -5.12
C ARG A 113 -15.44 11.44 -4.65
N ASP A 114 -15.70 11.49 -3.35
CA ASP A 114 -16.72 12.38 -2.77
C ASP A 114 -16.16 13.15 -1.56
N PRO A 115 -16.47 14.46 -1.42
CA PRO A 115 -16.08 15.22 -0.26
C PRO A 115 -16.74 14.61 0.96
N HIS A 116 -15.98 14.51 2.06
CA HIS A 116 -16.41 14.15 3.42
C HIS A 116 -17.93 14.11 3.60
N PRO A 117 -18.54 12.95 3.94
CA PRO A 117 -19.98 12.87 4.11
C PRO A 117 -20.42 13.89 5.15
N PRO A 118 -21.55 14.59 4.96
CA PRO A 118 -22.04 15.53 5.95
C PRO A 118 -22.21 14.76 7.27
N HIS A 119 -21.54 15.25 8.31
CA HIS A 119 -21.70 14.71 9.65
C HIS A 119 -23.20 14.60 9.95
N PRO A 120 -23.67 13.49 10.55
CA PRO A 120 -25.03 13.46 11.07
C PRO A 120 -25.18 14.68 11.97
N ALA A 121 -26.29 15.39 11.86
CA ALA A 121 -26.63 16.53 12.71
C ALA A 121 -26.83 16.06 14.16
N GLY A 122 -25.76 15.59 14.78
CA GLY A 122 -25.63 15.21 16.16
C GLY A 122 -25.26 16.43 16.97
N ARG A 123 -25.65 16.40 18.25
CA ARG A 123 -25.45 17.52 19.19
C ARG A 123 -24.04 18.10 19.09
N PRO A 124 -23.90 19.43 19.22
CA PRO A 124 -22.59 20.05 19.32
C PRO A 124 -21.79 19.39 20.46
N PRO A 125 -20.47 19.23 20.29
CA PRO A 125 -19.62 18.63 21.31
C PRO A 125 -19.69 19.44 22.61
N GLU A 126 -19.59 18.75 23.74
CA GLU A 126 -19.58 19.39 25.06
C GLU A 126 -18.41 20.38 25.17
N ARG A 127 -18.65 21.50 25.88
CA ARG A 127 -17.65 22.56 26.06
C ARG A 127 -16.38 21.99 26.69
N GLY A 128 -15.31 21.89 25.90
CA GLY A 128 -13.99 21.46 26.36
C GLY A 128 -13.32 20.40 25.48
N LEU A 129 -14.05 19.69 24.62
CA LEU A 129 -13.41 18.77 23.66
C LEU A 129 -12.73 19.56 22.53
N ARG A 130 -11.40 19.48 22.47
CA ARG A 130 -10.64 19.85 21.26
C ARG A 130 -10.77 18.71 20.26
N LEU A 131 -11.55 18.93 19.19
CA LEU A 131 -11.56 18.03 18.05
C LEU A 131 -10.33 18.30 17.16
N PRO A 132 -9.80 17.28 16.46
CA PRO A 132 -8.71 17.46 15.49
C PRO A 132 -9.10 18.32 14.28
N TRP A 133 -10.39 18.61 14.11
CA TRP A 133 -10.98 19.42 13.05
C TRP A 133 -11.84 20.54 13.63
N ARG A 134 -12.03 21.63 12.86
CA ARG A 134 -12.93 22.73 13.25
C ARG A 134 -14.38 22.30 13.05
N TYR A 135 -15.18 22.43 14.10
CA TYR A 135 -16.64 22.31 13.99
C TYR A 135 -17.19 23.61 13.38
N GLU A 136 -17.64 23.56 12.14
CA GLU A 136 -18.43 24.64 11.53
C GLU A 136 -19.91 24.24 11.57
N ALA A 137 -20.71 24.97 12.35
CA ALA A 137 -22.16 24.80 12.29
C ALA A 137 -22.63 25.27 10.91
N HIS A 138 -23.10 24.34 10.07
CA HIS A 138 -23.71 24.68 8.79
C HIS A 138 -24.87 25.67 9.03
N ARG A 139 -24.68 26.93 8.63
CA ARG A 139 -25.80 27.88 8.53
C ARG A 139 -26.71 27.38 7.40
N PRO A 140 -28.01 27.18 7.65
CA PRO A 140 -28.91 26.79 6.58
C PRO A 140 -28.91 27.89 5.50
N LEU A 141 -28.67 27.50 4.26
CA LEU A 141 -28.83 28.37 3.09
C LEU A 141 -30.27 28.88 3.08
N SER A 142 -30.43 30.19 3.26
CA SER A 142 -31.74 30.82 3.12
C SER A 142 -32.20 30.66 1.68
N ARG A 143 -33.30 29.94 1.47
CA ARG A 143 -34.00 29.94 0.18
C ARG A 143 -34.48 31.37 -0.08
N ARG A 144 -33.84 32.10 -0.98
CA ARG A 144 -34.47 33.24 -1.63
C ARG A 144 -35.11 32.78 -2.93
N SER A 145 -36.43 32.82 -2.89
CA SER A 145 -37.38 32.62 -3.98
C SER A 145 -37.35 33.79 -4.97
N ARG A 146 -37.44 33.44 -6.26
CA ARG A 146 -37.78 34.26 -7.45
C ARG A 146 -36.78 35.31 -7.89
#